data_AF-A0A349SFW7-F1
#
_entry.id   AF-A0A349SFW7-F1
#
_cell.length_a   1.000
_cell.length_b   1.000
_cell.length_c   1.000
_cell.angle_alpha   90.00
_cell.angle_beta   90.00
_cell.angle_gamma   90.00
#
_symmetry.space_group_name_H-M   'P 1'
#
loop_
_entity.id
_entity.type
_entity.pdbx_description
1 polymer ?
#
loop_
_entity_poly.entity_id
_entity_poly.type
_entity_poly.pdbx_seq_one_letter_code
_entity_poly.pdbx_strand_id
1 'polypeptide(L)'
;VPAAACAFNDAGVGANGVGITRLAALDTRGIVAVTVDCMSARIGDARSMWDSGKISYVNEKARACGINPGQTLQVFAAVMRQAIKKHSAGVAKI
;
A
#
# COMPACT_ATOMS: atom_id res chain seq x y z
N VAL A 1 -13.57 -12.73 -2.56
CA VAL A 1 -13.30 -11.67 -1.56
C VAL A 1 -12.39 -10.64 -2.21
N PRO A 2 -12.67 -9.33 -2.15
CA PRO A 2 -11.76 -8.30 -2.66
C PRO A 2 -10.45 -8.27 -1.86
N ALA A 3 -9.36 -7.81 -2.48
CA ALA A 3 -8.09 -7.64 -1.80
C ALA A 3 -8.21 -6.62 -0.65
N ALA A 4 -7.62 -6.92 0.52
CA ALA A 4 -7.63 -6.01 1.66
C ALA A 4 -6.65 -4.83 1.49
N ALA A 5 -5.52 -5.08 0.82
CA ALA A 5 -4.49 -4.09 0.57
C ALA A 5 -3.73 -4.36 -0.73
N CYS A 6 -3.12 -3.32 -1.31
CA CYS A 6 -2.34 -3.40 -2.53
C CYS A 6 -1.09 -2.50 -2.46
N ALA A 7 0.03 -2.98 -3.00
CA ALA A 7 1.22 -2.17 -3.24
C ALA A 7 1.61 -2.27 -4.73
N PHE A 8 1.97 -1.15 -5.33
CA PHE A 8 2.45 -1.06 -6.72
C PHE A 8 3.66 -0.12 -6.78
N ASN A 9 4.28 0.07 -7.95
CA ASN A 9 5.38 1.02 -8.12
C ASN A 9 4.84 2.33 -8.70
N ASP A 10 5.34 3.48 -8.24
CA ASP A 10 4.93 4.78 -8.78
C ASP A 10 5.45 5.04 -10.20
N ALA A 11 6.48 4.31 -10.63
CA ALA A 11 7.16 4.48 -11.91
C ALA A 11 7.61 5.94 -12.17
N GLY A 12 8.06 6.63 -11.12
CA GLY A 12 8.44 8.05 -11.20
C GLY A 12 7.23 8.96 -11.38
N VAL A 13 6.04 8.49 -10.96
CA VAL A 13 4.73 9.17 -11.00
C VAL A 13 4.19 9.38 -12.42
N GLY A 14 5.05 9.60 -13.42
CA GLY A 14 4.67 9.84 -14.80
C GLY A 14 3.97 11.18 -15.02
N ALA A 15 3.75 11.52 -16.29
CA ALA A 15 3.05 12.76 -16.66
C ALA A 15 1.65 12.81 -16.02
N ASN A 16 1.27 13.98 -15.51
CA ASN A 16 -0.04 14.21 -14.89
C ASN A 16 -0.40 13.25 -13.73
N GLY A 17 0.59 12.64 -13.06
CA GLY A 17 0.32 11.78 -11.91
C GLY A 17 -0.15 10.36 -12.25
N VAL A 18 -0.02 9.90 -13.50
CA VAL A 18 -0.58 8.61 -13.96
C VAL A 18 -0.19 7.40 -13.10
N GLY A 19 1.04 7.37 -12.60
CA GLY A 19 1.61 6.30 -11.77
C GLY A 19 0.99 6.17 -10.38
N ILE A 20 0.23 7.18 -9.92
CA ILE A 20 -0.45 7.16 -8.62
C ILE A 20 -1.98 7.21 -8.71
N THR A 21 -2.54 7.32 -9.92
CA THR A 21 -4.00 7.44 -10.14
C THR A 21 -4.80 6.31 -9.50
N ARG A 22 -4.20 5.12 -9.36
CA ARG A 22 -4.89 3.96 -8.79
C ARG A 22 -5.15 4.10 -7.29
N LEU A 23 -4.41 4.95 -6.57
CA LEU A 23 -4.60 5.19 -5.13
C LEU A 23 -6.02 5.69 -4.82
N ALA A 24 -6.48 6.74 -5.50
CA ALA A 24 -7.82 7.30 -5.30
C ALA A 24 -8.91 6.28 -5.66
N ALA A 25 -8.74 5.56 -6.77
CA ALA A 25 -9.71 4.57 -7.21
C ALA A 25 -9.78 3.30 -6.32
N LEU A 26 -8.72 3.00 -5.56
CA LEU A 26 -8.73 1.95 -4.55
C LEU A 26 -9.28 2.45 -3.21
N ASP A 27 -9.07 3.72 -2.89
CA ASP A 27 -9.61 4.37 -1.70
C ASP A 27 -11.14 4.35 -1.69
N THR A 28 -11.78 4.69 -2.82
CA THR A 28 -13.25 4.63 -2.98
C THR A 28 -13.83 3.23 -2.81
N ARG A 29 -13.00 2.19 -2.97
CA ARG A 29 -13.37 0.79 -2.79
C ARG A 29 -13.04 0.25 -1.40
N GLY A 30 -12.50 1.09 -0.52
CA GLY A 30 -12.08 0.71 0.82
C GLY A 30 -10.81 -0.15 0.86
N ILE A 31 -10.02 -0.15 -0.21
CA ILE A 31 -8.78 -0.94 -0.30
C ILE A 31 -7.62 -0.06 0.13
N VAL A 32 -6.82 -0.55 1.09
CA VAL A 32 -5.62 0.16 1.55
C VAL A 32 -4.53 0.07 0.48
N ALA A 33 -4.01 1.21 0.01
CA ALA A 33 -3.10 1.20 -1.13
C ALA A 33 -1.89 2.12 -0.94
N VAL A 34 -0.74 1.66 -1.42
CA VAL A 34 0.53 2.40 -1.43
C VAL A 34 1.27 2.23 -2.76
N THR A 35 2.14 3.16 -3.07
CA THR A 35 3.16 3.01 -4.11
C THR A 35 4.55 2.87 -3.51
N VAL A 36 5.43 2.16 -4.20
CA VAL A 36 6.86 2.07 -3.93
C VAL A 36 7.60 3.04 -4.85
N ASP A 37 8.54 3.77 -4.27
CA ASP A 37 9.46 4.67 -4.96
C ASP A 37 10.31 3.89 -5.96
N CYS A 38 10.21 4.23 -7.25
CA CYS A 38 11.01 3.62 -8.32
C CYS A 38 12.53 3.75 -8.12
N MET A 39 13.01 4.69 -7.30
CA MET A 39 14.42 4.83 -6.95
C MET A 39 14.87 3.86 -5.85
N SER A 40 13.93 3.16 -5.20
CA SER A 40 14.21 2.26 -4.07
C SER A 40 14.13 0.77 -4.42
N ALA A 41 13.46 0.41 -5.51
CA ALA A 41 13.24 -0.97 -5.92
C ALA A 41 13.03 -1.12 -7.44
N ARG A 42 13.33 -2.30 -7.98
CA ARG A 42 13.09 -2.64 -9.39
C ARG A 42 11.59 -2.80 -9.66
N ILE A 43 11.09 -2.10 -10.69
CA ILE A 43 9.70 -2.21 -11.12
C ILE A 43 9.43 -3.62 -11.66
N GLY A 44 8.32 -4.22 -11.22
CA GLY A 44 7.92 -5.58 -11.62
C GLY A 44 8.60 -6.70 -10.82
N ASP A 45 9.50 -6.37 -9.89
CA ASP A 45 10.19 -7.34 -9.03
C ASP A 45 9.69 -7.21 -7.59
N ALA A 46 8.76 -8.09 -7.21
CA ALA A 46 8.19 -8.12 -5.87
C ALA A 46 9.23 -8.41 -4.77
N ARG A 47 10.31 -9.14 -5.08
CA ARG A 47 11.38 -9.41 -4.12
C ARG A 47 12.19 -8.15 -3.85
N SER A 48 12.54 -7.41 -4.90
CA SER A 48 13.20 -6.10 -4.76
C SER A 48 12.33 -5.11 -3.99
N MET A 49 11.03 -5.03 -4.30
CA MET A 49 10.09 -4.19 -3.54
C MET A 49 10.03 -4.60 -2.06
N TRP A 50 10.06 -5.90 -1.78
CA TRP A 50 10.05 -6.41 -0.41
C TRP A 50 11.34 -6.09 0.34
N ASP A 51 12.50 -6.26 -0.28
CA ASP A 51 13.79 -6.16 0.39
C ASP A 51 14.20 -4.70 0.65
N SER A 52 13.98 -3.80 -0.32
CA SER A 52 14.47 -2.41 -0.26
C SER A 52 13.41 -1.34 -0.53
N GLY A 53 12.21 -1.73 -0.97
CA GLY A 53 11.17 -0.79 -1.40
C GLY A 53 10.71 0.15 -0.29
N LYS A 54 10.75 1.45 -0.57
CA LYS A 54 10.21 2.53 0.27
C LYS A 54 8.91 3.03 -0.31
N ILE A 55 7.95 3.30 0.56
CA ILE A 55 6.65 3.87 0.20
C ILE A 55 6.84 5.31 -0.25
N SER A 56 6.34 5.66 -1.44
CA SER A 56 6.37 7.04 -1.96
C SER A 56 5.04 7.77 -1.78
N TYR A 57 3.93 7.12 -2.07
CA TYR A 57 2.58 7.68 -1.94
C TYR A 57 1.63 6.68 -1.28
N VAL A 58 0.62 7.21 -0.61
CA VAL A 58 -0.38 6.45 0.15
C VAL A 58 -1.77 7.02 -0.15
N ASN A 59 -2.81 6.18 -0.13
CA ASN A 59 -4.18 6.68 -0.10
C ASN A 59 -4.63 7.03 1.33
N GLU A 60 -5.80 7.65 1.48
CA GLU A 60 -6.32 8.08 2.79
C GLU A 60 -6.60 6.89 3.71
N LYS A 61 -7.06 5.75 3.18
CA LYS A 61 -7.20 4.52 3.97
C LYS A 61 -5.87 3.99 4.51
N ALA A 62 -4.79 4.08 3.74
CA ALA A 62 -3.44 3.73 4.21
C ALA A 62 -2.96 4.71 5.29
N ARG A 63 -3.18 6.01 5.09
CA ARG A 63 -2.87 7.03 6.09
C ARG A 63 -3.60 6.79 7.41
N ALA A 64 -4.89 6.44 7.34
CA ALA A 64 -5.69 6.10 8.52
C ALA A 64 -5.20 4.85 9.28
N CYS A 65 -4.45 3.96 8.61
CA CYS A 65 -3.78 2.82 9.22
C CYS A 65 -2.39 3.16 9.81
N GLY A 66 -1.97 4.43 9.76
CA GLY A 66 -0.65 4.88 10.22
C GLY A 66 0.47 4.65 9.20
N ILE A 67 0.13 4.37 7.94
CA ILE A 67 1.11 4.21 6.86
C ILE A 67 1.47 5.57 6.28
N ASN A 68 2.77 5.83 6.15
CA ASN A 68 3.31 7.10 5.67
C ASN A 68 4.42 6.87 4.64
N PRO A 69 4.61 7.83 3.70
CA PRO A 69 5.79 7.84 2.85
C PRO A 69 7.11 7.72 3.62
N GLY A 70 8.11 7.10 3.01
CA GLY A 70 9.41 6.82 3.60
C GLY A 70 9.50 5.50 4.39
N GLN A 71 8.37 4.94 4.83
CA GLN A 71 8.34 3.61 5.46
C GLN A 71 8.64 2.50 4.43
N THR A 72 9.10 1.34 4.90
CA THR A 72 9.40 0.21 4.01
C THR A 72 8.15 -0.61 3.70
N LEU A 73 8.20 -1.39 2.62
CA LEU A 73 7.11 -2.29 2.27
C LEU A 73 6.84 -3.36 3.35
N GLN A 74 7.87 -3.77 4.11
CA GLN A 74 7.67 -4.71 5.22
C GLN A 74 6.84 -4.09 6.36
N VAL A 75 7.04 -2.81 6.67
CA VAL A 75 6.22 -2.08 7.66
C VAL A 75 4.75 -2.07 7.23
N PHE A 76 4.49 -1.75 5.96
CA PHE A 76 3.15 -1.80 5.39
C PHE A 76 2.50 -3.17 5.55
N ALA A 77 3.19 -4.24 5.15
CA ALA A 77 2.66 -5.60 5.27
C ALA A 77 2.40 -6.01 6.72
N ALA A 78 3.27 -5.62 7.65
CA ALA A 78 3.11 -5.91 9.08
C ALA A 78 1.86 -5.22 9.67
N VAL A 79 1.66 -3.94 9.37
CA VAL A 79 0.48 -3.18 9.79
C VAL A 79 -0.79 -3.79 9.20
N MET A 80 -0.80 -4.10 7.91
CA MET A 80 -1.97 -4.69 7.26
C MET A 80 -2.32 -6.07 7.81
N ARG A 81 -1.31 -6.89 8.12
CA ARG A 81 -1.52 -8.18 8.81
C ARG A 81 -2.21 -7.99 10.16
N GLN A 82 -1.85 -6.96 10.94
CA GLN A 82 -2.49 -6.67 12.21
C GLN A 82 -3.92 -6.14 12.03
N ALA A 83 -4.13 -5.21 11.08
CA ALA A 83 -5.44 -4.65 10.79
C ALA A 83 -6.46 -5.73 10.36
N ILE A 84 -6.04 -6.65 9.49
CA ILE A 84 -6.87 -7.78 9.04
C ILE A 84 -7.26 -8.69 10.21
N LYS A 85 -6.30 -9.06 11.09
CA LYS A 85 -6.58 -9.87 12.29
C LYS A 85 -7.60 -9.20 13.21
N LYS A 86 -7.46 -7.90 13.45
CA LYS A 86 -8.38 -7.14 14.31
C LYS A 86 -9.79 -7.10 13.72
N HIS A 87 -9.91 -6.95 12.41
CA HIS A 87 -11.20 -6.98 11.72
C HIS A 87 -11.88 -8.35 11.87
N SER A 88 -11.16 -9.45 11.64
CA SER A 88 -11.70 -10.80 11.82
C SER A 88 -12.12 -11.09 13.27
N ALA A 89 -11.35 -10.61 14.26
CA ALA A 89 -11.69 -10.77 15.68
C ALA A 89 -12.91 -9.94 16.12
N GLY A 90 -13.17 -8.80 15.48
CA GLY A 90 -14.36 -7.97 15.72
C GLY A 90 -15.63 -8.56 15.09
N VAL A 91 -15.51 -9.20 13.92
CA VAL A 91 -16.64 -9.85 13.23
C VAL A 91 -17.07 -11.14 13.93
N ALA A 92 -16.14 -11.90 14.50
CA ALA A 92 -16.44 -13.14 15.23
C ALA A 92 -17.10 -12.95 16.61
N LYS A 93 -17.40 -11.71 17.02
CA LYS A 93 -17.96 -11.38 18.34
C LYS A 93 -19.47 -11.10 18.33
N ILE A 94 -20.21 -11.55 17.31
CA ILE A 94 -21.67 -11.41 17.19
C ILE A 94 -22.33 -12.77 17.37
#